data_AF-X6NP51-F1
#
_entry.id   AF-X6NP51-F1
#
_cell.length_a   1.000
_cell.length_b   1.000
_cell.length_c   1.000
_cell.angle_alpha   90.00
_cell.angle_beta   90.00
_cell.angle_gamma   90.00
#
_symmetry.space_group_name_H-M   'P 1'
#
loop_
_entity.id
_entity.type
_entity.pdbx_description
1 polymer ?
#
loop_
_entity_poly.entity_id
_entity_poly.type
_entity_poly.pdbx_seq_one_letter_code
_entity_poly.pdbx_strand_id
1 'polypeptide(L)'
;DAKKKKKKNKCVQGVVLLNDCTPESGGLIVIPKSHLYHEEVCNRIKYPGGDFVPLPRNDPLFDTLPDGGVLVQCKAGDLCLWDSRTVHANQCSTLPDINPITNQPWEMPKEGWDLIRVAYYVCMTPRYKATNSILRKRLKSFALHITSTHWPHYFAHRLGTGYVQHDPNFTLNEYQQSLVGRPRHWWEELHWQIYYQYEVDIPSAFVKCLWMGTFAAIVAKAIRPNPSH
;
A
#
# COMPACT_ATOMS: atom_id res chain seq x y z
N ASP A 1 -6.43 -16.76 -25.23
CA ASP A 1 -5.08 -16.17 -25.42
C ASP A 1 -4.86 -14.92 -24.60
N ALA A 2 -3.61 -14.75 -24.15
CA ALA A 2 -3.08 -13.67 -23.31
C ALA A 2 -3.74 -13.46 -21.93
N LYS A 3 -3.40 -14.31 -20.95
CA LYS A 3 -3.41 -13.87 -19.53
C LYS A 3 -2.61 -12.56 -19.48
N LYS A 4 -3.27 -11.40 -19.35
CA LYS A 4 -2.61 -10.10 -19.17
C LYS A 4 -1.52 -10.28 -18.13
N LYS A 5 -0.25 -10.18 -18.54
CA LYS A 5 0.89 -10.16 -17.61
C LYS A 5 0.55 -9.12 -16.55
N LYS A 6 0.35 -9.56 -15.30
CA LYS A 6 0.10 -8.66 -14.19
C LYS A 6 1.28 -7.69 -14.14
N LYS A 7 1.00 -6.38 -14.29
CA LYS A 7 2.03 -5.34 -14.29
C LYS A 7 2.80 -5.48 -12.97
N LYS A 8 4.14 -5.56 -13.03
CA LYS A 8 5.00 -5.57 -11.83
C LYS A 8 4.78 -4.23 -11.10
N ASN A 9 3.94 -4.24 -10.08
CA ASN A 9 3.62 -3.03 -9.32
C ASN A 9 4.75 -2.72 -8.35
N LYS A 10 5.09 -1.44 -8.24
CA LYS A 10 6.07 -0.90 -7.29
C LYS A 10 5.40 0.17 -6.44
N CYS A 11 5.64 0.12 -5.14
CA CYS A 11 5.20 1.14 -4.18
C CYS A 11 6.31 1.43 -3.17
N VAL A 12 6.09 2.48 -2.38
CA VAL A 12 6.73 2.62 -1.09
C VAL A 12 5.79 1.99 -0.07
N GLN A 13 6.27 0.98 0.63
CA GLN A 13 5.58 0.40 1.78
C GLN A 13 6.05 1.13 3.04
N GLY A 14 5.24 1.07 4.09
CA GLY A 14 5.58 1.71 5.34
C GLY A 14 4.78 1.17 6.51
N VAL A 15 5.25 1.53 7.70
CA VAL A 15 4.60 1.24 8.96
C VAL A 15 4.71 2.44 9.88
N VAL A 16 3.60 2.85 10.49
CA VAL A 16 3.58 3.78 11.62
C VAL A 16 3.50 2.94 12.89
N LEU A 17 4.43 3.13 13.81
CA LEU A 17 4.46 2.38 15.06
C LEU A 17 3.79 3.20 16.17
N LEU A 18 2.94 2.58 16.98
CA LEU A 18 2.34 3.22 18.17
C LEU A 18 3.03 2.81 19.47
N ASN A 19 3.93 1.84 19.41
CA ASN A 19 4.80 1.43 20.50
C ASN A 19 6.24 1.50 20.00
N ASP A 20 7.18 1.61 20.93
CA ASP A 20 8.61 1.50 20.62
C ASP A 20 8.91 0.13 20.00
N CYS A 21 9.73 0.15 18.94
CA CYS A 21 10.29 -1.04 18.32
C CYS A 21 11.76 -1.15 18.76
N THR A 22 12.03 -2.11 19.63
CA THR A 22 13.35 -2.40 20.22
C THR A 22 13.84 -3.78 19.76
N PRO A 23 15.12 -4.13 19.99
CA PRO A 23 15.62 -5.48 19.76
C PRO A 23 14.77 -6.56 20.44
N GLU A 24 14.23 -6.25 21.62
CA GLU A 24 13.46 -7.19 22.43
C GLU A 24 12.01 -7.30 21.97
N SER A 25 11.34 -6.22 21.57
CA SER A 25 9.97 -6.28 21.05
C SER A 25 9.88 -6.97 19.69
N GLY A 26 11.00 -6.98 18.95
CA GLY A 26 11.04 -7.34 17.54
C GLY A 26 10.26 -6.34 16.67
N GLY A 27 10.28 -6.55 15.36
CA GLY A 27 9.79 -5.53 14.44
C GLY A 27 10.05 -5.83 12.99
N LEU A 28 9.99 -4.78 12.17
CA LEU A 28 10.37 -4.84 10.78
C LEU A 28 11.89 -5.10 10.67
N ILE A 29 12.26 -6.22 10.06
CA ILE A 29 13.61 -6.49 9.57
C ILE A 29 13.64 -6.21 8.08
N VAL A 30 14.69 -5.55 7.60
CA VAL A 30 14.94 -5.32 6.18
C VAL A 30 16.35 -5.77 5.82
N ILE A 31 16.55 -6.27 4.61
CA ILE A 31 17.90 -6.52 4.08
C ILE A 31 18.30 -5.31 3.23
N PRO A 32 19.23 -4.45 3.68
CA PRO A 32 19.66 -3.29 2.89
C PRO A 32 20.16 -3.71 1.50
N LYS A 33 19.91 -2.86 0.50
CA LYS A 33 20.28 -3.06 -0.93
C LYS A 33 19.63 -4.26 -1.63
N SER A 34 18.85 -5.10 -0.96
CA SER A 34 18.26 -6.29 -1.59
C SER A 34 17.27 -5.97 -2.72
N HIS A 35 16.68 -4.77 -2.73
CA HIS A 35 15.81 -4.29 -3.82
C HIS A 35 16.51 -4.21 -5.18
N LEU A 36 17.85 -4.15 -5.21
CA LEU A 36 18.66 -4.19 -6.43
C LEU A 36 18.63 -5.58 -7.08
N TYR A 37 18.44 -6.64 -6.28
CA TYR A 37 18.41 -8.04 -6.71
C TYR A 37 17.00 -8.57 -6.95
N HIS A 38 15.97 -7.75 -6.77
CA HIS A 38 14.57 -8.18 -6.84
C HIS A 38 14.23 -8.90 -8.15
N GLU A 39 14.70 -8.41 -9.30
CA GLU A 39 14.42 -9.08 -10.58
C GLU A 39 15.08 -10.45 -10.67
N GLU A 40 16.34 -10.57 -10.26
CA GLU A 40 17.07 -11.83 -10.21
C GLU A 40 16.37 -12.83 -9.27
N VAL A 41 16.03 -12.40 -8.06
CA VAL A 41 15.31 -13.21 -7.06
C VAL A 41 13.97 -13.69 -7.61
N CYS A 42 13.16 -12.81 -8.21
CA CYS A 42 11.90 -13.18 -8.84
C CYS A 42 12.09 -14.19 -9.99
N ASN A 43 13.13 -14.01 -10.81
CA ASN A 43 13.43 -14.90 -11.93
C ASN A 43 13.96 -16.26 -11.47
N ARG A 44 14.68 -16.31 -10.35
CA ARG A 44 15.16 -17.54 -9.72
C ARG A 44 14.01 -18.33 -9.09
N ILE A 45 13.16 -17.68 -8.30
CA ILE A 45 12.09 -18.35 -7.54
C ILE A 45 10.88 -18.68 -8.43
N LYS A 46 10.55 -17.83 -9.41
CA LYS A 46 9.40 -17.98 -10.32
C LYS A 46 8.07 -18.28 -9.60
N TYR A 47 7.83 -17.61 -8.47
CA TYR A 47 6.65 -17.85 -7.66
C TYR A 47 5.35 -17.58 -8.46
N PRO A 48 4.39 -18.53 -8.52
CA PRO A 48 3.33 -18.53 -9.53
C PRO A 48 2.20 -17.51 -9.30
N GLY A 49 2.17 -16.78 -8.18
CA GLY A 49 1.10 -15.80 -7.95
C GLY A 49 1.30 -14.90 -6.72
N GLY A 50 0.45 -13.88 -6.60
CA GLY A 50 0.45 -12.97 -5.45
C GLY A 50 1.14 -11.63 -5.69
N ASP A 51 1.29 -10.87 -4.61
CA ASP A 51 2.07 -9.62 -4.52
C ASP A 51 3.32 -9.79 -3.64
N PHE A 52 3.58 -11.02 -3.19
CA PHE A 52 4.66 -11.40 -2.29
C PHE A 52 5.40 -12.61 -2.87
N VAL A 53 6.71 -12.64 -2.73
CA VAL A 53 7.58 -13.74 -3.15
C VAL A 53 8.29 -14.28 -1.90
N PRO A 54 8.01 -15.52 -1.48
CA PRO A 54 8.70 -16.11 -0.34
C PRO A 54 10.16 -16.38 -0.70
N LEU A 55 11.09 -15.82 0.07
CA LEU A 55 12.52 -16.05 -0.09
C LEU A 55 12.96 -17.27 0.75
N PRO A 56 13.48 -18.35 0.13
CA PRO A 56 13.98 -19.51 0.86
C PRO A 56 15.19 -19.17 1.74
N ARG A 57 15.33 -19.83 2.90
CA ARG A 57 16.43 -19.57 3.85
C ARG A 57 17.83 -19.82 3.27
N ASN A 58 17.94 -20.71 2.29
CA ASN A 58 19.17 -21.07 1.59
C ASN A 58 19.35 -20.34 0.25
N ASP A 59 18.64 -19.23 0.04
CA ASP A 59 18.76 -18.46 -1.20
C ASP A 59 20.15 -17.78 -1.30
N PRO A 60 20.84 -17.83 -2.46
CA PRO A 60 22.17 -17.24 -2.64
C PRO A 60 22.25 -15.73 -2.39
N LEU A 61 21.11 -15.04 -2.32
CA LEU A 61 21.06 -13.63 -1.93
C LEU A 61 21.72 -13.39 -0.56
N PHE A 62 21.61 -14.34 0.37
CA PHE A 62 22.21 -14.23 1.70
C PHE A 62 23.73 -14.32 1.66
N ASP A 63 24.31 -15.03 0.70
CA ASP A 63 25.75 -15.05 0.47
C ASP A 63 26.22 -13.73 -0.19
N THR A 64 25.38 -13.15 -1.03
CA THR A 64 25.66 -11.88 -1.74
C THR A 64 25.54 -10.66 -0.82
N LEU A 65 24.66 -10.72 0.18
CA LEU A 65 24.42 -9.68 1.18
C LEU A 65 24.67 -10.25 2.58
N PRO A 66 25.95 -10.50 2.94
CA PRO A 66 26.32 -11.24 4.15
C PRO A 66 25.96 -10.51 5.45
N ASP A 67 25.83 -9.17 5.41
CA ASP A 67 25.36 -8.37 6.55
C ASP A 67 23.89 -8.69 6.92
N GLY A 68 23.15 -9.34 6.01
CA GLY A 68 21.83 -9.89 6.29
C GLY A 68 20.76 -8.85 6.63
N GLY A 69 19.82 -9.27 7.48
CA GLY A 69 18.68 -8.46 7.91
C GLY A 69 19.03 -7.54 9.06
N VAL A 70 18.65 -6.26 8.93
CA VAL A 70 18.78 -5.22 9.95
C VAL A 70 17.40 -4.94 10.54
N LEU A 71 17.29 -5.04 11.86
CA LEU A 71 16.07 -4.63 12.58
C LEU A 71 15.96 -3.11 12.56
N VAL A 72 14.80 -2.63 12.11
CA VAL A 72 14.50 -1.20 12.11
C VAL A 72 13.94 -0.83 13.49
N GLN A 73 14.81 -0.33 14.36
CA GLN A 73 14.39 0.25 15.63
C GLN A 73 13.78 1.63 15.38
N CYS A 74 12.61 1.87 15.95
CA CYS A 74 11.81 3.07 15.76
C CYS A 74 11.13 3.39 17.11
N LYS A 75 10.84 4.66 17.39
CA LYS A 75 10.05 5.09 18.55
C LYS A 75 8.56 5.14 18.21
N ALA A 76 7.71 5.10 19.24
CA ALA A 76 6.29 5.35 19.07
C ALA A 76 6.06 6.70 18.34
N GLY A 77 5.27 6.67 17.27
CA GLY A 77 4.98 7.80 16.38
C GLY A 77 5.83 7.83 15.10
N ASP A 78 6.91 7.05 15.02
CA ASP A 78 7.76 7.03 13.83
C ASP A 78 7.06 6.39 12.62
N LEU A 79 7.30 6.95 11.45
CA LEU A 79 6.93 6.40 10.15
C LEU A 79 8.17 5.79 9.49
N CYS A 80 8.24 4.46 9.45
CA CYS A 80 9.35 3.73 8.85
C CYS A 80 8.94 3.30 7.42
N LEU A 81 9.72 3.69 6.39
CA LEU A 81 9.38 3.52 4.96
C LEU A 81 10.42 2.68 4.21
N TRP A 82 9.98 1.87 3.25
CA TRP A 82 10.87 1.09 2.40
C TRP A 82 10.32 0.87 0.98
N ASP A 83 11.23 0.60 0.03
CA ASP A 83 10.87 0.18 -1.33
C ASP A 83 10.22 -1.21 -1.29
N SER A 84 9.09 -1.41 -1.97
CA SER A 84 8.35 -2.67 -1.96
C SER A 84 9.12 -3.89 -2.50
N ARG A 85 10.27 -3.66 -3.13
CA ARG A 85 11.17 -4.70 -3.64
C ARG A 85 12.21 -5.14 -2.62
N THR A 86 12.39 -4.39 -1.53
CA THR A 86 13.31 -4.74 -0.44
C THR A 86 12.81 -6.01 0.23
N VAL A 87 13.71 -6.93 0.53
CA VAL A 87 13.43 -8.16 1.27
C VAL A 87 13.25 -7.75 2.72
N HIS A 88 12.13 -8.17 3.29
CA HIS A 88 11.76 -7.79 4.64
C HIS A 88 10.93 -8.89 5.29
N ALA A 89 10.93 -8.91 6.61
CA ALA A 89 10.16 -9.82 7.44
C ALA A 89 9.82 -9.14 8.77
N ASN A 90 8.92 -9.75 9.54
CA ASN A 90 8.71 -9.35 10.93
C ASN A 90 9.50 -10.30 11.83
N GLN A 91 10.43 -9.74 12.59
CA GLN A 91 11.11 -10.43 13.67
C GLN A 91 10.15 -10.60 14.86
N CYS A 92 10.15 -11.80 15.43
CA CYS A 92 9.45 -12.09 16.69
C CYS A 92 10.13 -11.36 17.86
N SER A 93 9.36 -11.11 18.91
CA SER A 93 9.89 -10.62 20.19
C SER A 93 10.90 -11.61 20.75
N THR A 94 11.97 -11.08 21.34
CA THR A 94 12.92 -11.84 22.17
C THR A 94 12.74 -11.55 23.66
N LEU A 95 11.79 -10.69 24.06
CA LEU A 95 11.33 -10.62 25.45
C LEU A 95 10.94 -12.04 25.90
N PRO A 96 11.31 -12.42 27.13
CA PRO A 96 11.41 -13.82 27.53
C PRO A 96 10.06 -14.53 27.46
N ASP A 97 10.06 -15.84 27.20
CA ASP A 97 8.90 -16.73 27.44
C ASP A 97 8.55 -16.87 28.93
N ILE A 98 9.41 -16.30 29.79
CA ILE A 98 9.41 -16.37 31.24
C ILE A 98 9.18 -14.95 31.78
N ASN A 99 8.21 -14.76 32.68
CA ASN A 99 7.96 -13.48 33.34
C ASN A 99 9.20 -13.06 34.16
N PRO A 100 9.80 -11.89 33.92
CA PRO A 100 11.05 -11.47 34.57
C PRO A 100 10.89 -11.11 36.06
N ILE A 101 9.66 -10.89 36.53
CA ILE A 101 9.34 -10.61 37.94
C ILE A 101 9.20 -11.92 38.72
N THR A 102 8.54 -12.93 38.13
CA THR A 102 8.20 -14.17 38.82
C THR A 102 9.11 -15.36 38.46
N ASN A 103 9.89 -15.23 37.38
CA ASN A 103 10.73 -16.28 36.80
C ASN A 103 9.96 -17.59 36.46
N GLN A 104 8.68 -17.46 36.10
CA GLN A 104 7.80 -18.54 35.64
C GLN A 104 7.35 -18.27 34.19
N PRO A 105 6.93 -19.28 33.39
CA PRO A 105 6.35 -19.04 32.07
C PRO A 105 5.26 -17.98 32.13
N TRP A 106 5.12 -17.16 31.08
CA TRP A 106 4.00 -16.19 31.03
C TRP A 106 2.66 -16.93 31.11
N GLU A 107 1.99 -16.78 32.25
CA GLU A 107 0.58 -17.15 32.39
C GLU A 107 -0.29 -16.09 31.73
N MET A 108 -1.46 -16.50 31.24
CA MET A 108 -2.44 -15.54 30.71
C MET A 108 -2.73 -14.47 31.77
N PRO A 109 -2.49 -13.19 31.50
CA PRO A 109 -2.61 -12.17 32.52
C PRO A 109 -4.08 -12.01 32.93
N LYS A 110 -4.33 -12.06 34.25
CA LYS A 110 -5.68 -11.93 34.83
C LYS A 110 -6.24 -10.51 34.70
N GLU A 111 -5.38 -9.50 34.55
CA GLU A 111 -5.73 -8.07 34.51
C GLU A 111 -5.44 -7.38 33.16
N GLY A 112 -5.17 -8.14 32.10
CA GLY A 112 -4.99 -7.61 30.74
C GLY A 112 -3.56 -7.76 30.19
N TRP A 113 -3.41 -7.60 28.87
CA TRP A 113 -2.13 -7.76 28.18
C TRP A 113 -1.42 -6.42 28.01
N ASP A 114 -0.12 -6.38 28.28
CA ASP A 114 0.75 -5.30 27.81
C ASP A 114 1.01 -5.48 26.31
N LEU A 115 0.55 -4.54 25.49
CA LEU A 115 0.74 -4.57 24.04
C LEU A 115 2.20 -4.25 23.70
N ILE A 116 2.94 -5.26 23.29
CA ILE A 116 4.35 -5.11 22.89
C ILE A 116 4.53 -4.38 21.55
N ARG A 117 3.52 -4.40 20.67
CA ARG A 117 3.60 -3.82 19.33
C ARG A 117 2.24 -3.56 18.72
N VAL A 118 1.96 -2.30 18.43
CA VAL A 118 0.85 -1.87 17.59
C VAL A 118 1.39 -1.07 16.41
N ALA A 119 0.89 -1.39 15.22
CA ALA A 119 1.41 -0.88 13.96
C ALA A 119 0.30 -0.61 12.94
N TYR A 120 0.38 0.53 12.24
CA TYR A 120 -0.45 0.83 11.08
C TYR A 120 0.37 0.72 9.80
N TYR A 121 -0.02 -0.21 8.93
CA TYR A 121 0.61 -0.37 7.64
C TYR A 121 0.12 0.68 6.65
N VAL A 122 1.07 1.30 5.95
CA VAL A 122 0.81 2.27 4.88
C VAL A 122 1.41 1.78 3.57
N CYS A 123 0.75 2.11 2.47
CA CYS A 123 1.24 1.85 1.12
C CYS A 123 1.04 3.11 0.31
N MET A 124 2.09 3.53 -0.39
CA MET A 124 2.11 4.78 -1.15
C MET A 124 2.49 4.52 -2.60
N THR A 125 1.72 5.11 -3.50
CA THR A 125 2.03 5.15 -4.92
C THR A 125 1.77 6.54 -5.47
N PRO A 126 2.49 6.97 -6.53
CA PRO A 126 2.26 8.29 -7.12
C PRO A 126 0.79 8.52 -7.46
N ARG A 127 0.29 9.73 -7.15
CA ARG A 127 -1.12 10.12 -7.33
C ARG A 127 -1.64 9.85 -8.74
N TYR A 128 -0.80 10.06 -9.75
CA TYR A 128 -1.17 9.87 -11.15
C TYR A 128 -1.49 8.40 -11.50
N LYS A 129 -1.12 7.41 -10.69
CA LYS A 129 -1.49 6.02 -10.96
C LYS A 129 -2.97 5.74 -10.68
N ALA A 130 -3.62 6.53 -9.82
CA ALA A 130 -5.02 6.35 -9.44
C ALA A 130 -5.94 7.19 -10.33
N THR A 131 -6.92 6.54 -10.96
CA THR A 131 -8.00 7.22 -11.72
C THR A 131 -9.05 7.80 -10.79
N ASN A 132 -9.84 8.77 -11.26
CA ASN A 132 -10.97 9.28 -10.47
C ASN A 132 -12.00 8.21 -10.12
N SER A 133 -12.19 7.20 -10.99
CA SER A 133 -13.05 6.05 -10.69
C SER A 133 -12.57 5.29 -9.44
N ILE A 134 -11.25 5.05 -9.34
CA ILE A 134 -10.65 4.35 -8.20
C ILE A 134 -10.72 5.18 -6.93
N LEU A 135 -10.42 6.49 -7.01
CA LEU A 135 -10.53 7.40 -5.87
C LEU A 135 -11.95 7.46 -5.31
N ARG A 136 -12.98 7.58 -6.18
CA ARG A 136 -14.39 7.55 -5.76
C ARG A 136 -14.77 6.23 -5.11
N LYS A 137 -14.33 5.09 -5.64
CA LYS A 137 -14.57 3.77 -5.04
C LYS A 137 -13.97 3.68 -3.65
N ARG A 138 -12.72 4.13 -3.46
CA ARG A 138 -12.06 4.14 -2.16
C ARG A 138 -12.74 5.05 -1.14
N LEU A 139 -13.13 6.26 -1.55
CA LEU A 139 -13.88 7.18 -0.69
C LEU A 139 -15.23 6.59 -0.25
N LYS A 140 -15.98 6.01 -1.20
CA LYS A 140 -17.22 5.31 -0.89
C LYS A 140 -16.99 4.11 0.03
N SER A 141 -15.93 3.33 -0.20
CA SER A 141 -15.56 2.20 0.66
C SER A 141 -15.16 2.62 2.06
N PHE A 142 -14.50 3.76 2.24
CA PHE A 142 -14.24 4.32 3.56
C PHE A 142 -15.55 4.63 4.29
N ALA A 143 -16.46 5.37 3.65
CA ALA A 143 -17.76 5.72 4.24
C ALA A 143 -18.66 4.49 4.53
N LEU A 144 -18.55 3.44 3.71
CA LEU A 144 -19.32 2.21 3.85
C LEU A 144 -18.59 1.09 4.62
N HIS A 145 -17.41 1.37 5.17
CA HIS A 145 -16.59 0.40 5.92
C HIS A 145 -16.27 -0.89 5.13
N ILE A 146 -16.05 -0.74 3.83
CA ILE A 146 -15.72 -1.83 2.92
C ILE A 146 -14.19 -1.98 2.88
N THR A 147 -13.70 -3.18 3.22
CA THR A 147 -12.28 -3.50 3.09
C THR A 147 -11.86 -3.52 1.62
N SER A 148 -10.64 -3.07 1.34
CA SER A 148 -10.10 -3.02 -0.01
C SER A 148 -8.65 -3.48 -0.04
N THR A 149 -8.08 -3.65 -1.23
CA THR A 149 -6.66 -3.97 -1.40
C THR A 149 -5.75 -2.87 -0.82
N HIS A 150 -4.56 -3.26 -0.37
CA HIS A 150 -3.54 -2.32 0.11
C HIS A 150 -2.98 -1.39 -0.98
N TRP A 151 -3.10 -1.72 -2.28
CA TRP A 151 -2.62 -0.90 -3.39
C TRP A 151 -3.46 0.38 -3.62
N PRO A 152 -2.96 1.61 -3.38
CA PRO A 152 -3.80 2.82 -3.42
C PRO A 152 -4.44 3.10 -4.79
N HIS A 153 -3.73 2.74 -5.86
CA HIS A 153 -4.14 2.99 -7.25
C HIS A 153 -4.86 1.81 -7.91
N TYR A 154 -5.19 0.77 -7.15
CA TYR A 154 -5.99 -0.36 -7.60
C TYR A 154 -7.13 -0.58 -6.60
N PHE A 155 -8.28 -1.04 -7.09
CA PHE A 155 -9.41 -1.33 -6.22
C PHE A 155 -9.92 -2.73 -6.51
N ALA A 156 -9.72 -3.62 -5.55
CA ALA A 156 -10.55 -4.79 -5.36
C ALA A 156 -10.99 -4.82 -3.90
N HIS A 157 -12.15 -5.41 -3.67
CA HIS A 157 -12.67 -5.67 -2.34
C HIS A 157 -12.96 -7.16 -2.24
N ARG A 158 -12.90 -7.69 -1.03
CA ARG A 158 -13.51 -8.96 -0.68
C ARG A 158 -14.63 -8.62 0.29
N LEU A 159 -15.81 -9.22 0.10
CA LEU A 159 -16.84 -9.13 1.12
C LEU A 159 -16.30 -9.86 2.36
N GLY A 160 -15.98 -9.09 3.40
CA GLY A 160 -15.67 -9.65 4.70
C GLY A 160 -16.94 -10.24 5.31
N THR A 161 -16.79 -11.29 6.10
CA THR A 161 -17.91 -11.87 6.88
C THR A 161 -18.17 -11.11 8.18
N GLY A 162 -17.24 -10.25 8.61
CA GLY A 162 -17.38 -9.38 9.77
C GLY A 162 -17.78 -7.97 9.37
N TYR A 163 -18.92 -7.49 9.88
CA TYR A 163 -19.30 -6.08 9.86
C TYR A 163 -19.04 -5.51 11.26
N VAL A 164 -18.22 -4.47 11.35
CA VAL A 164 -18.04 -3.73 12.61
C VAL A 164 -19.04 -2.59 12.59
N GLN A 165 -19.93 -2.55 13.59
CA GLN A 165 -20.87 -1.45 13.73
C GLN A 165 -20.10 -0.18 14.11
N HIS A 166 -20.25 0.84 13.28
CA HIS A 166 -19.56 2.12 13.44
C HIS A 166 -20.28 3.02 14.45
N ASP A 167 -19.53 3.85 15.18
CA ASP A 167 -20.10 4.92 16.01
C ASP A 167 -20.75 5.96 15.10
N PRO A 168 -22.09 6.13 15.10
CA PRO A 168 -22.77 7.07 14.21
C PRO A 168 -22.31 8.53 14.38
N ASN A 169 -21.62 8.85 15.49
CA ASN A 169 -21.11 10.19 15.78
C ASN A 169 -19.70 10.44 15.24
N PHE A 170 -18.96 9.41 14.82
CA PHE A 170 -17.63 9.60 14.28
C PHE A 170 -17.71 10.21 12.87
N THR A 171 -17.29 11.46 12.76
CA THR A 171 -17.21 12.18 11.50
C THR A 171 -15.80 12.69 11.29
N LEU A 172 -15.27 12.49 10.07
CA LEU A 172 -13.98 13.07 9.70
C LEU A 172 -14.13 14.58 9.53
N ASN A 173 -13.18 15.35 10.06
CA ASN A 173 -13.09 16.78 9.74
C ASN A 173 -12.66 16.99 8.28
N GLU A 174 -12.77 18.23 7.78
CA GLU A 174 -12.50 18.53 6.38
C GLU A 174 -11.08 18.10 5.94
N TYR A 175 -10.09 18.32 6.80
CA TYR A 175 -8.70 17.94 6.56
C TYR A 175 -8.56 16.42 6.44
N GLN A 176 -9.11 15.65 7.37
CA GLN A 176 -9.10 14.18 7.32
C GLN A 176 -9.83 13.64 6.09
N GLN A 177 -10.98 14.22 5.72
CA GLN A 177 -11.68 13.86 4.49
C GLN A 177 -10.82 14.13 3.24
N SER A 178 -10.00 15.18 3.26
CA SER A 178 -9.06 15.45 2.17
C SER A 178 -7.97 14.37 2.06
N LEU A 179 -7.56 13.78 3.18
CA LEU A 179 -6.54 12.72 3.26
C LEU A 179 -7.05 11.35 2.79
N VAL A 180 -8.36 11.06 2.91
CA VAL A 180 -8.98 9.84 2.35
C VAL A 180 -8.87 9.81 0.81
N GLY A 181 -8.62 10.98 0.21
CA GLY A 181 -8.36 11.15 -1.21
C GLY A 181 -9.57 11.73 -1.94
N ARG A 182 -9.42 12.96 -2.42
CA ARG A 182 -10.45 13.61 -3.25
C ARG A 182 -10.25 13.26 -4.73
N PRO A 183 -11.31 12.92 -5.49
CA PRO A 183 -11.23 12.88 -6.95
C PRO A 183 -10.73 14.23 -7.49
N ARG A 184 -9.95 14.19 -8.57
CA ARG A 184 -9.58 15.37 -9.35
C ARG A 184 -10.83 16.07 -9.87
N HIS A 185 -10.77 17.40 -10.00
CA HIS A 185 -11.79 18.15 -10.74
C HIS A 185 -11.83 17.72 -12.22
N TRP A 186 -12.90 18.06 -12.94
CA TRP A 186 -13.08 17.58 -14.31
C TRP A 186 -11.96 18.03 -15.25
N TRP A 187 -11.46 19.26 -15.10
CA TRP A 187 -10.34 19.79 -15.91
C TRP A 187 -9.01 19.11 -15.54
N GLU A 188 -8.75 18.88 -14.26
CA GLU A 188 -7.57 18.14 -13.79
C GLU A 188 -7.57 16.69 -14.28
N GLU A 189 -8.74 16.04 -14.30
CA GLU A 189 -8.88 14.69 -14.84
C GLU A 189 -8.67 14.68 -16.36
N LEU A 190 -9.17 15.68 -17.08
CA LEU A 190 -8.93 15.80 -18.52
C LEU A 190 -7.43 15.96 -18.83
N HIS A 191 -6.74 16.85 -18.10
CA HIS A 191 -5.29 17.03 -18.22
C HIS A 191 -4.54 15.74 -17.88
N TRP A 192 -4.97 15.05 -16.81
CA TRP A 192 -4.41 13.76 -16.41
C TRP A 192 -4.58 12.70 -17.51
N GLN A 193 -5.76 12.62 -18.13
CA GLN A 193 -6.02 11.67 -19.22
C GLN A 193 -5.14 11.97 -20.44
N ILE A 194 -5.08 13.23 -20.87
CA ILE A 194 -4.24 13.65 -22.01
C ILE A 194 -2.78 13.20 -21.78
N TYR A 195 -2.24 13.50 -20.60
CA TYR A 195 -0.83 13.25 -20.31
C TYR A 195 -0.52 11.78 -20.01
N TYR A 196 -1.27 11.14 -19.10
CA TYR A 196 -0.93 9.80 -18.58
C TYR A 196 -1.66 8.65 -19.25
N GLN A 197 -2.80 8.90 -19.90
CA GLN A 197 -3.57 7.86 -20.57
C GLN A 197 -3.34 7.87 -22.09
N TYR A 198 -3.20 9.05 -22.69
CA TYR A 198 -2.98 9.19 -24.13
C TYR A 198 -1.53 9.50 -24.52
N GLU A 199 -0.66 9.80 -23.55
CA GLU A 199 0.77 10.10 -23.77
C GLU A 199 0.99 11.24 -24.78
N VAL A 200 0.11 12.24 -24.76
CA VAL A 200 0.21 13.43 -25.61
C VAL A 200 0.49 14.65 -24.74
N ASP A 201 1.39 15.52 -25.16
CA ASP A 201 1.52 16.82 -24.51
C ASP A 201 0.30 17.71 -24.85
N ILE A 202 -0.01 18.65 -23.96
CA ILE A 202 -1.20 19.50 -24.11
C ILE A 202 -1.15 20.31 -25.43
N PRO A 203 -0.03 20.94 -25.83
CA PRO A 203 0.05 21.64 -27.11
C PRO A 203 -0.27 20.76 -28.32
N SER A 204 0.29 19.55 -28.38
CA SER A 204 0.05 18.59 -29.47
C SER A 204 -1.36 18.00 -29.42
N ALA A 205 -1.96 17.89 -28.22
CA ALA A 205 -3.35 17.49 -28.07
C ALA A 205 -4.29 18.55 -28.66
N PHE A 206 -4.03 19.84 -28.43
CA PHE A 206 -4.77 20.94 -29.05
C PHE A 206 -4.63 20.95 -30.58
N VAL A 207 -3.41 20.76 -31.10
CA VAL A 207 -3.16 20.71 -32.55
C VAL A 207 -3.84 19.50 -33.22
N LYS A 208 -3.77 18.31 -32.60
CA LYS A 208 -4.48 17.11 -33.09
C LYS A 208 -6.00 17.25 -33.02
N CYS A 209 -6.51 17.95 -32.01
CA CYS A 209 -7.94 18.21 -31.85
C CYS A 209 -8.49 19.21 -32.88
N LEU A 210 -7.68 20.21 -33.28
CA LEU A 210 -7.99 21.15 -34.36
C LEU A 210 -8.04 20.45 -35.73
N TRP A 211 -7.22 19.43 -35.95
CA TRP A 211 -7.19 18.68 -37.22
C TRP A 211 -8.27 17.60 -37.35
N MET A 212 -8.77 17.03 -36.24
CA MET A 212 -9.67 15.88 -36.28
C MET A 212 -11.10 16.17 -35.79
N GLY A 213 -11.49 17.44 -35.55
CA GLY A 213 -12.85 17.79 -35.08
C GLY A 213 -13.27 17.10 -33.77
N THR A 214 -12.32 16.53 -33.03
CA THR A 214 -12.56 15.52 -31.98
C THR A 214 -12.62 16.12 -30.58
N PHE A 215 -12.34 17.42 -30.43
CA PHE A 215 -12.45 18.09 -29.13
C PHE A 215 -13.87 17.99 -28.59
N ALA A 216 -14.89 18.21 -29.45
CA ALA A 216 -16.29 18.03 -29.07
C ALA A 216 -16.62 16.59 -28.66
N ALA A 217 -16.00 15.56 -29.26
CA ALA A 217 -16.25 14.16 -28.93
C ALA A 217 -15.52 13.72 -27.63
N ILE A 218 -14.29 14.19 -27.40
CA ILE A 218 -13.54 13.93 -26.15
C ILE A 218 -14.19 14.66 -24.99
N VAL A 219 -14.56 15.93 -25.17
CA VAL A 219 -15.31 16.72 -24.19
C VAL A 219 -16.71 16.14 -23.97
N ALA A 220 -17.45 15.74 -25.02
CA ALA A 220 -18.76 15.09 -24.85
C ALA A 220 -18.68 13.72 -24.16
N LYS A 221 -17.56 13.00 -24.26
CA LYS A 221 -17.35 11.71 -23.57
C LYS A 221 -16.86 11.91 -22.14
N ALA A 222 -16.14 13.00 -21.85
CA ALA A 222 -15.71 13.39 -20.50
C ALA A 222 -16.83 14.06 -19.68
N ILE A 223 -17.79 14.74 -20.33
CA ILE A 223 -18.93 15.43 -19.68
C ILE A 223 -20.13 14.49 -19.44
N ARG A 224 -20.22 13.34 -20.12
CA ARG A 224 -21.30 12.37 -19.84
C ARG A 224 -21.12 11.81 -18.42
N PRO A 225 -22.11 12.00 -17.52
CA PRO A 225 -22.14 11.23 -16.28
C PRO A 225 -22.20 9.75 -16.64
N ASN A 226 -21.42 8.93 -15.94
CA ASN A 226 -21.53 7.48 -16.08
C ASN A 226 -22.98 7.09 -15.76
N PRO A 227 -23.74 6.43 -16.66
CA PRO A 227 -25.11 6.02 -16.40
C PRO A 227 -25.06 4.81 -15.45
N SER A 228 -24.96 5.09 -14.17
CA SER A 228 -25.22 4.16 -13.07
C SER A 228 -25.38 5.01 -11.82
N HIS A 229 -26.60 5.57 -11.71
CA HIS A 229 -27.23 5.78 -10.42
C HIS A 229 -27.29 4.46 -9.64
#